data_AF-A0A925KJ42-F1
#
_entry.id   AF-A0A925KJ42-F1
#
_cell.length_a   1.000
_cell.length_b   1.000
_cell.length_c   1.000
_cell.angle_alpha   90.00
_cell.angle_beta   90.00
_cell.angle_gamma   90.00
#
_symmetry.space_group_name_H-M   'P 1'
#
loop_
_entity.id
_entity.type
_entity.pdbx_description
1 polymer ?
#
loop_
_entity_poly.entity_id
_entity_poly.type
_entity_poly.pdbx_seq_one_letter_code
_entity_poly.pdbx_strand_id
1 'polypeptide(L)'
;MRTPASAAPGTGVKALWNDLQRRQPTLARFGTGLWLLMLPAGVALWLDPRTLGDSLVWVKPLKFLASLGLFALTSAWVFGCLA
;
A
#
# COMPACT_ATOMS: atom_id res chain seq x y z
N MET A 1 37.23 6.89 11.43
CA MET A 1 36.09 6.76 10.49
C MET A 1 35.34 5.47 10.80
N ARG A 2 34.18 5.54 11.47
CA ARG A 2 33.25 4.40 11.58
C ARG A 2 32.38 4.45 10.33
N THR A 3 32.61 3.57 9.38
CA THR A 3 31.59 3.24 8.38
C THR A 3 30.43 2.61 9.16
N PRO A 4 29.22 3.21 9.20
CA PRO A 4 28.08 2.48 9.72
C PRO A 4 27.90 1.26 8.81
N ALA A 5 28.02 0.07 9.39
CA ALA A 5 27.71 -1.16 8.70
C ALA A 5 26.31 -1.01 8.10
N SER A 6 26.23 -1.07 6.77
CA SER A 6 24.98 -1.20 6.03
C SER A 6 24.23 -2.39 6.62
N ALA A 7 23.22 -2.13 7.45
CA ALA A 7 22.37 -3.19 7.98
C ALA A 7 21.72 -3.86 6.77
N ALA A 8 21.98 -5.16 6.59
CA ALA A 8 21.38 -5.92 5.51
C ALA A 8 19.86 -5.69 5.50
N PRO A 9 19.24 -5.35 4.36
CA PRO A 9 17.81 -5.14 4.31
C PRO A 9 17.13 -6.42 4.79
N GLY A 10 16.36 -6.31 5.87
CA GLY A 10 15.60 -7.46 6.37
C GLY A 10 14.66 -7.94 5.28
N THR A 11 14.68 -9.24 4.98
CA THR A 11 13.99 -9.85 3.82
C THR A 11 12.52 -10.17 4.09
N GLY A 12 11.86 -9.44 4.98
CA GLY A 12 10.50 -9.75 5.44
C GLY A 12 9.54 -8.56 5.46
N VAL A 13 8.24 -8.85 5.47
CA VAL A 13 7.17 -7.83 5.52
C VAL A 13 7.32 -6.88 6.71
N LYS A 14 7.72 -7.39 7.88
CA LYS A 14 8.00 -6.55 9.07
C LYS A 14 9.17 -5.58 8.84
N ALA A 15 10.21 -6.03 8.16
CA ALA A 15 11.38 -5.20 7.86
C ALA A 15 11.02 -4.14 6.80
N LEU A 16 10.29 -4.53 5.75
CA LEU A 16 9.76 -3.59 4.76
C LEU A 16 8.87 -2.53 5.40
N TRP A 17 7.95 -2.94 6.28
CA TRP A 17 7.07 -2.02 7.01
C TRP A 17 7.86 -1.03 7.87
N ASN A 18 8.84 -1.52 8.63
CA ASN A 18 9.68 -0.66 9.45
C ASN A 18 10.49 0.34 8.59
N ASP A 19 10.98 -0.10 7.43
CA ASP A 19 11.71 0.76 6.51
C ASP A 19 10.83 1.85 5.90
N LEU A 20 9.64 1.51 5.41
CA LEU A 20 8.66 2.48 4.89
C LEU A 20 8.23 3.50 5.95
N GLN A 21 7.99 3.04 7.18
CA GLN A 21 7.62 3.90 8.31
C GLN A 21 8.73 4.85 8.73
N ARG A 22 10.00 4.42 8.64
CA ARG A 22 11.17 5.27 8.89
C ARG A 22 11.36 6.33 7.81
N ARG A 23 11.07 6.00 6.56
CA ARG A 23 11.27 6.86 5.39
C ARG A 23 10.19 7.93 5.25
N GLN A 24 8.92 7.52 5.18
CA GLN A 24 7.77 8.41 4.97
C GLN A 24 6.52 7.81 5.65
N PRO A 25 6.30 8.09 6.96
CA PRO A 25 5.25 7.45 7.73
C PRO A 25 3.84 7.79 7.23
N THR A 26 3.62 8.99 6.71
CA THR A 26 2.31 9.42 6.21
C THR A 26 1.87 8.60 4.99
N LEU A 27 2.74 8.47 3.99
CA LEU A 27 2.45 7.69 2.78
C LEU A 27 2.38 6.20 3.05
N ALA A 28 3.25 5.67 3.92
CA ALA A 28 3.24 4.27 4.33
C ALA A 28 1.91 3.87 4.99
N ARG A 29 1.43 4.68 5.94
CA ARG A 29 0.13 4.47 6.61
C ARG A 29 -1.04 4.65 5.65
N PHE A 30 -1.00 5.68 4.81
CA PHE A 30 -2.05 5.94 3.82
C PHE A 30 -2.20 4.77 2.84
N GLY A 31 -1.11 4.33 2.22
CA GLY A 31 -1.15 3.21 1.26
C GLY A 31 -1.60 1.90 1.90
N THR A 32 -1.13 1.61 3.11
CA THR A 32 -1.56 0.42 3.87
C THR A 32 -3.04 0.52 4.27
N GLY A 33 -3.52 1.71 4.66
CA GLY A 33 -4.92 1.96 4.94
C GLY A 33 -5.82 1.70 3.73
N LEU A 34 -5.39 2.11 2.53
CA LEU A 34 -6.10 1.80 1.28
C LEU A 34 -6.16 0.29 1.02
N TRP A 35 -5.07 -0.44 1.25
CA TRP A 35 -5.06 -1.90 1.12
C TRP A 35 -5.93 -2.59 2.16
N LEU A 36 -5.98 -2.11 3.41
CA LEU A 36 -6.91 -2.62 4.42
C LEU A 36 -8.37 -2.38 4.02
N LEU A 37 -8.69 -1.24 3.38
CA LEU A 37 -10.02 -0.95 2.83
C LEU A 37 -10.41 -1.87 1.66
N MET A 38 -9.48 -2.59 1.05
CA MET A 38 -9.83 -3.60 0.05
C MET A 38 -10.63 -4.75 0.66
N LEU A 39 -10.48 -5.04 1.96
CA LEU A 39 -11.25 -6.09 2.63
C LEU A 39 -12.76 -5.79 2.65
N PRO A 40 -13.24 -4.66 3.20
CA PRO A 40 -14.66 -4.34 3.15
C PRO A 40 -15.16 -4.12 1.71
N ALA A 41 -14.34 -3.58 0.80
CA ALA A 41 -14.73 -3.45 -0.61
C ALA A 41 -14.88 -4.80 -1.32
N GLY A 42 -14.05 -5.80 -0.96
CA GLY A 42 -14.17 -7.18 -1.44
C GLY A 42 -15.41 -7.88 -0.90
N VAL A 43 -15.74 -7.65 0.38
CA VAL A 43 -17.02 -8.12 0.96
C VAL A 43 -18.20 -7.49 0.24
N ALA A 44 -18.15 -6.18 -0.03
CA ALA A 44 -19.21 -5.49 -0.75
C ALA A 44 -19.35 -5.98 -2.20
N LEU A 45 -18.23 -6.28 -2.89
CA LEU A 45 -18.25 -6.93 -4.20
C LEU A 45 -18.96 -8.29 -4.19
N TRP A 46 -18.83 -9.05 -3.10
CA TRP A 46 -19.48 -10.34 -2.95
C TRP A 46 -20.99 -10.21 -2.63
N LEU A 47 -21.37 -9.21 -1.84
CA LEU A 47 -22.75 -9.00 -1.38
C LEU A 47 -23.63 -8.18 -2.33
N ASP A 48 -23.04 -7.30 -3.14
CA ASP A 48 -23.76 -6.35 -3.98
C ASP A 48 -23.59 -6.68 -5.47
N PRO A 49 -24.60 -7.35 -6.08
CA PRO A 49 -24.53 -7.80 -7.47
C PRO A 49 -24.79 -6.67 -8.48
N ARG A 50 -24.98 -5.42 -8.04
CA ARG A 50 -25.27 -4.31 -8.94
C ARG A 50 -24.11 -4.09 -9.91
N THR A 51 -24.47 -3.81 -11.16
CA THR A 51 -23.53 -3.47 -12.23
C THR A 51 -23.66 -2.00 -12.61
N LEU A 52 -22.57 -1.43 -13.14
CA LEU A 52 -22.54 -0.17 -13.85
C LEU A 52 -21.98 -0.42 -15.24
N GLY A 53 -22.85 -0.54 -16.25
CA GLY A 53 -22.50 -1.10 -17.55
C GLY A 53 -22.17 -2.59 -17.42
N ASP A 54 -21.05 -3.00 -17.99
CA ASP A 54 -20.63 -4.42 -18.03
C ASP A 54 -19.76 -4.85 -16.83
N SER A 55 -19.68 -4.04 -15.77
CA SER A 55 -18.85 -4.32 -14.59
C SER A 55 -19.64 -4.24 -13.30
N LEU A 56 -19.36 -5.16 -12.37
CA LEU A 56 -19.82 -5.06 -10.98
C LEU A 56 -19.34 -3.75 -10.35
N VAL A 57 -20.22 -3.11 -9.56
CA VAL A 57 -20.02 -1.74 -9.06
C VAL A 57 -18.78 -1.60 -8.18
N TRP A 58 -18.44 -2.66 -7.42
CA TRP A 58 -17.31 -2.67 -6.49
C TRP A 58 -15.96 -3.00 -7.12
N VAL A 59 -15.91 -3.46 -8.38
CA VAL A 59 -14.64 -3.76 -9.07
C VAL A 59 -13.79 -2.50 -9.24
N LYS A 60 -14.42 -1.36 -9.55
CA LYS A 60 -13.72 -0.07 -9.69
C LYS A 60 -13.07 0.39 -8.38
N PRO A 61 -13.81 0.50 -7.25
CA PRO A 61 -13.21 0.77 -5.95
C PRO A 61 -12.04 -0.15 -5.61
N LEU A 62 -12.16 -1.46 -5.85
CA LEU A 62 -11.09 -2.43 -5.56
C LEU A 62 -9.81 -2.13 -6.34
N LYS A 63 -9.94 -1.88 -7.64
CA LYS A 63 -8.81 -1.50 -8.51
C LYS A 63 -8.19 -0.18 -8.07
N PHE A 64 -9.00 0.81 -7.72
CA PHE A 64 -8.51 2.12 -7.27
C PHE A 64 -7.73 2.02 -5.96
N LEU A 65 -8.27 1.31 -4.95
CA LEU A 65 -7.60 1.06 -3.67
C LEU A 65 -6.27 0.33 -3.87
N ALA A 66 -6.25 -0.70 -4.72
CA ALA A 66 -5.03 -1.45 -5.02
C ALA A 66 -3.95 -0.57 -5.66
N SER A 67 -4.30 0.15 -6.74
CA SER A 67 -3.36 0.99 -7.49
C SER A 67 -2.88 2.18 -6.68
N LEU A 68 -3.79 2.90 -6.00
CA LEU A 68 -3.42 4.07 -5.21
C LEU A 68 -2.62 3.68 -3.96
N GLY A 69 -2.96 2.55 -3.33
CA GLY A 69 -2.19 2.01 -2.22
C GLY A 69 -0.77 1.64 -2.65
N LEU A 70 -0.62 0.93 -3.77
CA LEU A 70 0.69 0.59 -4.33
C LEU A 70 1.49 1.84 -4.67
N PHE A 71 0.87 2.82 -5.33
CA PHE A 71 1.52 4.10 -5.67
C PHE A 71 2.00 4.87 -4.43
N ALA A 72 1.21 4.90 -3.35
CA ALA A 72 1.59 5.56 -2.11
C ALA A 72 2.76 4.85 -1.43
N LEU A 73 2.76 3.51 -1.39
CA LEU A 73 3.84 2.72 -0.78
C LEU A 73 5.15 2.83 -1.57
N THR A 74 5.08 2.80 -2.90
CA THR A 74 6.27 3.01 -3.74
C THR A 74 6.79 4.43 -3.62
N SER A 75 5.91 5.42 -3.55
CA SER A 75 6.29 6.82 -3.30
C SER A 75 6.95 6.99 -1.92
N ALA A 76 6.43 6.34 -0.88
CA ALA A 76 7.06 6.33 0.46
C ALA A 76 8.49 5.77 0.41
N TRP A 77 8.71 4.72 -0.39
CA TRP A 77 10.03 4.15 -0.62
C TRP A 77 10.96 5.11 -1.38
N VAL A 78 10.49 5.69 -2.51
CA VAL A 78 11.26 6.62 -3.37
C VAL A 78 11.70 7.86 -2.59
N PHE A 79 10.79 8.53 -1.88
CA PHE A 79 11.14 9.72 -1.11
C PHE A 79 12.16 9.45 -0.02
N GLY A 80 12.16 8.24 0.56
CA GLY A 80 13.21 7.82 1.49
C GLY A 80 14.57 7.53 0.85
N CYS A 81 14.64 7.36 -0.46
CA CYS A 81 15.92 7.23 -1.20
C CYS A 81 16.49 8.60 -1.62
N LEU A 82 15.69 9.66 -1.60
CA LEU A 82 16.05 11.01 -2.06
C LEU A 82 16.45 11.95 -0.91
N ALA A 83 16.24 11.53 0.34
CA ALA A 83 16.60 12.26 1.55
C ALA A 83 17.97 11.78 2.08
#